data_AF-A0A183U5E0-F1
#
_entry.id   AF-A0A183U5E0-F1
#
_cell.length_a   1.000
_cell.length_b   1.000
_cell.length_c   1.000
_cell.angle_alpha   90.00
_cell.angle_beta   90.00
_cell.angle_gamma   90.00
#
_symmetry.space_group_name_H-M   'P 1'
#
loop_
_entity.id
_entity.type
_entity.pdbx_description
1 polymer ?
#
loop_
_entity_poly.entity_id
_entity_poly.type
_entity_poly.pdbx_seq_one_letter_code
_entity_poly.pdbx_strand_id
1 'polypeptide(L)'
;MGGLHHAKKSEASGFCYSNDIVLAILELLKHHQRVLYVDIDIHHGDGVEEAFYTTDRVMTCSFHKYGEYFPGTGDLRGSFDGAMNANRLDQGFDRERKLQSVALDIGAGRGKHYAVNCPLRDGIDDETYERVMHSFQPSAIVLQCGADSLTGDRLGCFNLTLRGIF
;
A
#
# COMPACT_ATOMS: atom_id res chain seq x y z
N MET A 1 22.54 -0.94 2.89
CA MET A 1 21.30 -1.35 2.19
C MET A 1 20.13 -0.97 3.07
N GLY A 2 19.02 -0.54 2.48
CA GLY A 2 17.79 -0.15 3.16
C GLY A 2 16.58 -0.79 2.49
N GLY A 3 15.37 -0.39 2.87
CA GLY A 3 14.13 -0.96 2.32
C GLY A 3 13.58 -2.14 3.11
N LEU A 4 13.92 -2.24 4.40
CA LEU A 4 13.58 -3.37 5.27
C LEU A 4 12.14 -3.23 5.81
N HIS A 5 11.16 -3.42 4.93
CA HIS A 5 9.76 -3.09 5.16
C HIS A 5 8.98 -4.01 6.11
N HIS A 6 9.51 -5.18 6.48
CA HIS A 6 8.82 -6.15 7.35
C HIS A 6 9.07 -5.94 8.85
N ALA A 7 10.10 -5.18 9.21
CA ALA A 7 10.44 -4.97 10.61
C ALA A 7 9.28 -4.26 11.34
N LYS A 8 8.90 -4.79 12.51
CA LYS A 8 7.81 -4.28 13.33
C LYS A 8 8.34 -3.41 14.47
N LYS A 9 7.43 -2.79 15.22
CA LYS A 9 7.80 -1.91 16.34
C LYS A 9 8.63 -2.63 17.42
N SER A 10 8.32 -3.90 17.68
CA SER A 10 8.92 -4.66 18.79
C SER A 10 9.38 -6.07 18.41
N GLU A 11 9.46 -6.39 17.12
CA GLU A 11 9.91 -7.70 16.64
C GLU A 11 10.54 -7.61 15.24
N ALA A 12 11.46 -8.54 14.96
CA ALA A 12 12.02 -8.75 13.63
C ALA A 12 11.12 -9.70 12.83
N SER A 13 11.00 -9.47 11.52
CA SER A 13 10.18 -10.29 10.61
C SER A 13 10.76 -10.24 9.20
N GLY A 14 10.63 -11.30 8.40
CA GLY A 14 11.05 -11.32 6.99
C GLY A 14 12.50 -10.83 6.75
N PHE A 15 13.44 -11.26 7.58
CA PHE A 15 14.85 -10.81 7.58
C PHE A 15 15.09 -9.32 7.89
N CYS A 16 14.06 -8.59 8.30
CA CYS A 16 14.10 -7.18 8.67
C CYS A 16 14.13 -7.01 10.20
N TYR A 17 15.16 -6.33 10.73
CA TYR A 17 15.35 -6.11 12.18
C TYR A 17 15.05 -4.68 12.63
N SER A 18 15.15 -3.72 11.71
CA SER A 18 14.86 -2.31 11.94
C SER A 18 14.22 -1.75 10.69
N ASN A 19 13.12 -1.03 10.85
CA ASN A 19 12.36 -0.48 9.74
C ASN A 19 12.91 0.91 9.39
N ASP A 20 13.93 0.95 8.53
CA ASP A 20 14.59 2.18 8.09
C ASP A 20 13.63 3.09 7.32
N ILE A 21 12.66 2.51 6.61
CA ILE A 21 11.62 3.24 5.88
C ILE A 21 10.73 4.03 6.84
N VAL A 22 10.23 3.41 7.92
CA VAL A 22 9.42 4.11 8.93
C VAL A 22 10.19 5.28 9.54
N LEU A 23 11.47 5.09 9.85
CA LEU A 23 12.32 6.17 10.38
C LEU A 23 12.50 7.30 9.37
N ALA A 24 12.70 6.98 8.09
CA ALA A 24 12.82 7.98 7.03
C ALA A 24 11.51 8.78 6.82
N ILE A 25 10.36 8.10 6.84
CA ILE A 25 9.04 8.77 6.73
C ILE A 25 8.81 9.67 7.93
N LEU A 26 9.15 9.24 9.15
CA LEU A 26 9.05 10.09 10.35
C LEU A 26 9.91 11.35 10.24
N GLU A 27 11.09 11.26 9.62
CA GLU A 27 11.92 12.44 9.34
C GLU A 27 11.26 13.36 8.31
N LEU A 28 10.76 12.81 7.20
CA LEU A 28 10.05 13.59 6.17
C LEU A 28 8.82 14.30 6.73
N LEU A 29 8.07 13.66 7.63
CA LEU A 29 6.89 14.24 8.27
C LEU A 29 7.20 15.49 9.14
N LYS A 30 8.47 15.82 9.40
CA LYS A 30 8.84 17.11 10.02
C LYS A 30 8.70 18.28 9.06
N HIS A 31 8.81 18.04 7.76
CA HIS A 31 8.81 19.08 6.71
C HIS A 31 7.66 18.92 5.70
N HIS A 32 7.07 17.73 5.62
CA HIS A 32 6.05 17.37 4.65
C HIS A 32 4.72 17.02 5.34
N GLN A 33 3.64 17.70 4.95
CA GLN A 33 2.32 17.46 5.55
C GLN A 33 1.80 16.05 5.23
N ARG A 34 2.04 15.60 3.99
CA ARG A 34 1.64 14.30 3.45
C ARG A 34 2.82 13.64 2.74
N VAL A 35 3.10 12.40 3.09
CA VAL A 35 4.16 11.55 2.50
C VAL A 35 3.51 10.33 1.89
N LEU A 36 3.77 10.06 0.61
CA LEU A 36 3.31 8.83 -0.05
C LEU A 36 4.42 7.78 0.02
N TYR A 37 4.09 6.59 0.50
CA TYR A 37 4.96 5.43 0.45
C TYR A 37 4.47 4.48 -0.64
N VAL A 38 5.35 4.13 -1.57
CA VAL A 38 5.08 3.20 -2.67
C VAL A 38 6.02 2.02 -2.54
N ASP A 39 5.48 0.81 -2.57
CA ASP A 39 6.20 -0.43 -2.35
C ASP A 39 5.97 -1.40 -3.50
N ILE A 40 7.00 -1.61 -4.31
CA ILE A 40 6.97 -2.53 -5.47
C ILE A 40 7.67 -3.86 -5.18
N ASP A 41 7.97 -4.19 -3.92
CA ASP A 41 8.46 -5.51 -3.50
C ASP A 41 7.40 -6.60 -3.71
N ILE A 42 7.81 -7.85 -3.96
CA ILE A 42 6.85 -8.95 -4.10
C ILE A 42 6.11 -9.26 -2.80
N HIS A 43 6.66 -8.91 -1.65
CA HIS A 43 6.04 -9.09 -0.36
C HIS A 43 5.28 -7.83 0.06
N HIS A 44 4.17 -8.01 0.78
CA HIS A 44 3.42 -6.87 1.30
C HIS A 44 4.29 -6.08 2.28
N GLY A 45 4.35 -4.75 2.12
CA GLY A 45 5.04 -3.80 2.99
C GLY A 45 4.41 -3.62 4.38
N ASP A 46 4.12 -4.74 5.04
CA ASP A 46 3.27 -4.87 6.21
C ASP A 46 3.81 -4.13 7.45
N GLY A 47 5.12 -4.02 7.63
CA GLY A 47 5.71 -3.26 8.74
C GLY A 47 5.55 -1.75 8.57
N VAL A 48 5.61 -1.25 7.33
CA VAL A 48 5.39 0.17 7.03
C VAL A 48 3.91 0.51 7.12
N GLU A 49 3.04 -0.35 6.57
CA GLU A 49 1.59 -0.20 6.68
C GLU A 49 1.12 -0.19 8.14
N GLU A 50 1.55 -1.15 8.95
CA GLU A 50 1.19 -1.21 10.37
C GLU A 50 1.61 0.05 11.14
N ALA A 51 2.80 0.58 10.87
CA ALA A 51 3.31 1.77 11.55
C ALA A 51 2.46 3.02 11.31
N PHE A 52 1.82 3.13 10.14
CA PHE A 52 1.03 4.29 9.73
C PHE A 52 -0.47 4.01 9.59
N TYR A 53 -0.91 2.82 10.00
CA TYR A 53 -2.26 2.30 9.79
C TYR A 53 -3.40 3.22 10.29
N THR A 54 -3.11 4.12 11.23
CA THR A 54 -4.10 4.99 11.87
C THR A 54 -3.96 6.48 11.55
N THR A 55 -3.08 6.87 10.62
CA THR A 55 -2.87 8.27 10.24
C THR A 55 -3.23 8.57 8.79
N ASP A 56 -3.75 9.77 8.57
CA ASP A 56 -4.02 10.40 7.27
C ASP A 56 -2.79 11.15 6.66
N ARG A 57 -1.67 11.21 7.40
CA ARG A 57 -0.47 11.93 6.95
C ARG A 57 0.45 11.08 6.07
N VAL A 58 0.28 9.77 6.10
CA VAL A 58 1.05 8.83 5.28
C VAL A 58 0.06 7.93 4.56
N MET A 59 0.22 7.80 3.25
CA MET A 59 -0.50 6.80 2.47
C MET A 59 0.48 5.68 2.11
N THR A 60 0.13 4.44 2.40
CA THR A 60 0.90 3.26 1.97
C THR A 60 0.24 2.65 0.74
N CYS A 61 1.04 2.37 -0.28
CA CYS A 61 0.60 1.77 -1.53
C CYS A 61 1.54 0.60 -1.87
N SER A 62 1.05 -0.64 -1.75
CA SER A 62 1.89 -1.83 -1.91
C SER A 62 1.37 -2.77 -3.01
N PHE A 63 2.30 -3.27 -3.83
CA PHE A 63 2.04 -4.20 -4.94
C PHE A 63 2.71 -5.54 -4.69
N HIS A 64 1.97 -6.50 -4.15
CA HIS A 64 2.58 -7.71 -3.62
C HIS A 64 1.79 -8.97 -3.95
N LYS A 65 2.41 -10.13 -3.77
CA LYS A 65 1.79 -11.41 -4.08
C LYS A 65 0.93 -11.81 -2.90
N TYR A 66 -0.35 -12.05 -3.19
CA TYR A 66 -1.34 -12.41 -2.18
C TYR A 66 -1.84 -13.84 -2.36
N GLY A 67 -2.13 -14.53 -1.24
CA GLY A 67 -2.52 -15.95 -1.18
C GLY A 67 -1.68 -16.73 -0.17
N GLU A 68 -1.33 -17.98 -0.49
CA GLU A 68 -0.35 -18.78 0.29
C GLU A 68 1.08 -18.22 0.09
N TYR A 69 1.30 -16.97 0.49
CA TYR A 69 2.55 -16.23 0.34
C TYR A 69 2.81 -15.35 1.56
N PHE A 70 4.09 -15.16 1.90
CA PHE A 70 4.49 -14.30 3.01
C PHE A 70 4.22 -12.82 2.65
N PRO A 71 3.79 -11.95 3.59
CA PRO A 71 3.52 -12.19 5.02
C PRO A 71 2.09 -12.64 5.35
N GLY A 72 1.21 -12.76 4.36
CA GLY A 72 -0.20 -13.15 4.56
C GLY A 72 -1.16 -12.00 4.90
N THR A 73 -0.71 -10.75 4.78
CA THR A 73 -1.52 -9.51 4.90
C THR A 73 -1.67 -8.81 3.54
N GLY A 74 -2.43 -7.70 3.44
CA GLY A 74 -2.60 -6.96 2.18
C GLY A 74 -3.69 -7.49 1.23
N ASP A 75 -4.82 -7.98 1.76
CA ASP A 75 -5.92 -8.55 0.95
C ASP A 75 -6.66 -7.50 0.07
N LEU A 76 -7.04 -7.90 -1.16
CA LEU A 76 -7.82 -7.12 -2.15
C LEU A 76 -9.30 -6.97 -1.87
N ARG A 77 -9.86 -7.57 -0.81
CA ARG A 77 -11.32 -7.57 -0.59
C ARG A 77 -11.91 -6.20 -0.18
N GLY A 78 -11.43 -5.11 -0.78
CA GLY A 78 -11.94 -3.75 -0.68
C GLY A 78 -11.38 -2.73 -1.69
N SER A 79 -10.82 -3.12 -2.86
CA SER A 79 -10.29 -2.14 -3.83
C SER A 79 -11.40 -1.38 -4.60
N PHE A 80 -11.41 -0.07 -4.37
CA PHE A 80 -11.64 1.03 -5.31
C PHE A 80 -12.88 1.11 -6.22
N ASP A 81 -13.94 0.31 -6.04
CA ASP A 81 -15.14 0.44 -6.88
C ASP A 81 -16.29 1.30 -6.30
N GLY A 82 -16.13 1.96 -5.15
CA GLY A 82 -17.28 2.64 -4.50
C GLY A 82 -17.05 3.80 -3.55
N ALA A 83 -15.82 4.23 -3.26
CA ALA A 83 -15.57 5.26 -2.26
C ALA A 83 -14.68 6.39 -2.78
N MET A 84 -15.15 7.11 -3.80
CA MET A 84 -14.76 8.50 -4.13
C MET A 84 -15.82 9.06 -5.10
N ASN A 85 -17.03 9.31 -4.58
CA ASN A 85 -17.98 10.18 -5.24
C ASN A 85 -18.50 11.19 -4.21
N ALA A 86 -17.76 12.28 -4.03
CA ALA A 86 -18.16 13.42 -3.22
C ALA A 86 -19.24 14.27 -3.91
N ASN A 87 -20.17 13.64 -4.62
CA ASN A 87 -21.33 14.25 -5.25
C ASN A 87 -22.38 13.16 -5.57
N ARG A 88 -23.26 12.84 -4.62
CA ARG A 88 -24.65 12.42 -4.85
C ARG A 88 -25.32 12.02 -3.53
N LEU A 89 -25.99 13.00 -2.93
CA LEU A 89 -27.24 12.75 -2.24
C LEU A 89 -28.34 12.63 -3.31
N ASP A 90 -29.30 11.75 -3.03
CA ASP A 90 -30.59 11.52 -3.71
C ASP A 90 -30.70 10.26 -4.60
N GLN A 91 -31.79 9.53 -4.32
CA GLN A 91 -32.43 8.43 -5.04
C GLN A 91 -31.97 7.01 -4.70
N GLY A 92 -32.80 6.38 -3.86
CA GLY A 92 -32.69 4.98 -3.48
C GLY A 92 -32.90 4.02 -4.65
N PHE A 93 -32.18 2.91 -4.60
CA PHE A 93 -32.62 1.67 -5.21
C PHE A 93 -32.14 0.48 -4.37
N ASP A 94 -33.08 -0.39 -4.11
CA ASP A 94 -33.10 -1.51 -3.19
C ASP A 94 -32.41 -2.75 -3.80
N ARG A 95 -31.56 -3.45 -3.02
CA ARG A 95 -31.56 -4.92 -2.88
C ARG A 95 -30.41 -5.43 -2.01
N GLU A 96 -30.81 -5.64 -0.77
CA GLU A 96 -30.22 -6.42 0.30
C GLU A 96 -29.83 -7.87 -0.13
N ARG A 97 -28.59 -8.07 -0.63
CA ARG A 97 -27.71 -9.24 -0.33
C ARG A 97 -26.38 -9.24 -1.09
N LYS A 98 -25.38 -8.56 -0.53
CA LYS A 98 -24.02 -9.09 -0.33
C LYS A 98 -23.32 -8.41 0.87
N LEU A 99 -24.13 -7.99 1.83
CA LEU A 99 -23.70 -7.54 3.15
C LEU A 99 -23.50 -8.79 4.02
N GLN A 100 -22.33 -9.42 3.93
CA GLN A 100 -21.70 -10.23 5.00
C GLN A 100 -20.46 -10.97 4.49
N SER A 101 -19.34 -10.26 4.44
CA SER A 101 -18.01 -10.74 4.87
C SER A 101 -17.03 -9.59 4.71
N VAL A 102 -16.86 -8.79 5.76
CA VAL A 102 -15.91 -7.68 5.83
C VAL A 102 -14.52 -8.24 6.11
N ALA A 103 -13.49 -7.89 5.33
CA ALA A 103 -12.09 -7.90 5.78
C ALA A 103 -11.20 -7.04 4.86
N LEU A 104 -10.38 -6.06 5.28
CA LEU A 104 -10.29 -5.20 6.49
C LEU A 104 -9.06 -4.25 6.42
N ASP A 105 -8.19 -4.35 5.39
CA ASP A 105 -6.85 -3.71 5.32
C ASP A 105 -6.84 -2.40 4.50
N ILE A 106 -7.62 -1.43 4.95
CA ILE A 106 -7.69 -0.08 4.36
C ILE A 106 -7.22 0.99 5.34
N GLY A 107 -6.57 0.61 6.43
CA GLY A 107 -6.29 1.48 7.55
C GLY A 107 -7.47 1.59 8.52
N ALA A 108 -7.23 2.24 9.65
CA ALA A 108 -8.21 2.42 10.72
C ALA A 108 -8.23 3.87 11.25
N GLY A 109 -9.36 4.27 11.86
CA GLY A 109 -9.49 5.63 12.40
C GLY A 109 -9.27 6.70 11.33
N ARG A 110 -8.32 7.63 11.57
CA ARG A 110 -7.95 8.66 10.58
C ARG A 110 -7.18 8.11 9.38
N GLY A 111 -6.53 6.96 9.53
CA GLY A 111 -5.82 6.28 8.44
C GLY A 111 -6.73 5.42 7.57
N LYS A 112 -8.03 5.35 7.85
CA LYS A 112 -8.97 4.64 6.99
C LYS A 112 -8.98 5.27 5.60
N HIS A 113 -8.83 4.45 4.56
CA HIS A 113 -8.61 4.80 3.15
C HIS A 113 -7.21 5.33 2.81
N TYR A 114 -6.23 5.22 3.72
CA TYR A 114 -4.83 5.60 3.47
C TYR A 114 -3.88 4.39 3.41
N ALA A 115 -4.40 3.16 3.48
CA ALA A 115 -3.69 1.95 3.08
C ALA A 115 -4.29 1.41 1.79
N VAL A 116 -3.46 1.26 0.76
CA VAL A 116 -3.82 0.81 -0.59
C VAL A 116 -3.03 -0.44 -0.92
N ASN A 117 -3.74 -1.55 -1.11
CA ASN A 117 -3.15 -2.85 -1.36
C ASN A 117 -3.59 -3.36 -2.73
N CYS A 118 -2.60 -3.63 -3.59
CA CYS A 118 -2.79 -3.98 -5.00
C CYS A 118 -2.08 -5.30 -5.35
N PRO A 119 -2.64 -6.47 -4.97
CA PRO A 119 -2.11 -7.74 -5.35
C PRO A 119 -1.89 -7.94 -6.85
N LEU A 120 -0.71 -8.48 -7.17
CA LEU A 120 -0.12 -8.41 -8.52
C LEU A 120 -0.82 -9.23 -9.60
N ARG A 121 -1.95 -9.89 -9.31
CA ARG A 121 -2.76 -10.44 -10.39
C ARG A 121 -3.25 -9.33 -11.32
N ASP A 122 -3.51 -8.15 -10.76
CA ASP A 122 -3.99 -6.98 -11.50
C ASP A 122 -2.90 -5.92 -11.70
N GLY A 123 -1.86 -5.87 -10.83
CA GLY A 123 -0.75 -4.92 -10.93
C GLY A 123 -1.20 -3.45 -10.79
N ILE A 124 -0.27 -2.51 -10.86
CA ILE A 124 -0.61 -1.08 -10.98
C ILE A 124 -0.44 -0.60 -12.40
N ASP A 125 -1.43 0.13 -12.88
CA ASP A 125 -1.36 0.89 -14.12
C ASP A 125 -1.19 2.39 -13.83
N ASP A 126 -0.82 3.13 -14.88
CA ASP A 126 -0.59 4.57 -14.80
C ASP A 126 -1.84 5.31 -14.29
N GLU A 127 -3.04 4.84 -14.63
CA GLU A 127 -4.31 5.44 -14.18
C GLU A 127 -4.46 5.36 -12.66
N THR A 128 -4.20 4.20 -12.07
CA THR A 128 -4.26 4.00 -10.62
C THR A 128 -3.22 4.86 -9.91
N TYR A 129 -2.01 4.96 -10.46
CA TYR A 129 -0.96 5.81 -9.92
C TYR A 129 -1.33 7.30 -9.97
N GLU A 130 -1.84 7.78 -11.11
CA GLU A 130 -2.33 9.15 -11.27
C GLU A 130 -3.47 9.47 -10.30
N ARG A 131 -4.41 8.52 -10.09
CA ARG A 131 -5.51 8.67 -9.12
C ARG A 131 -5.00 8.82 -7.69
N VAL A 132 -3.99 8.05 -7.27
CA VAL A 132 -3.35 8.18 -5.96
C VAL A 132 -2.71 9.56 -5.81
N MET A 133 -1.91 9.98 -6.80
CA MET A 133 -1.23 11.27 -6.80
C MET A 133 -2.22 12.44 -6.74
N HIS A 134 -3.29 12.39 -7.53
CA HIS A 134 -4.32 13.43 -7.58
C HIS A 134 -5.15 13.50 -6.29
N SER A 135 -5.52 12.34 -5.73
CA SER A 135 -6.38 12.26 -4.54
C SER A 135 -5.63 12.61 -3.26
N PHE A 136 -4.42 12.07 -3.09
CA PHE A 136 -3.65 12.24 -1.87
C PHE A 136 -2.78 13.51 -1.87
N GLN A 137 -2.39 14.01 -3.04
CA GLN A 137 -1.53 15.18 -3.21
C GLN A 137 -0.32 15.17 -2.25
N PRO A 138 0.55 14.15 -2.32
CA PRO A 138 1.72 14.08 -1.46
C PRO A 138 2.70 15.22 -1.76
N SER A 139 3.44 15.61 -0.73
CA SER A 139 4.53 16.60 -0.84
C SER A 139 5.92 15.98 -0.82
N ALA A 140 6.00 14.68 -0.56
CA ALA A 140 7.20 13.84 -0.69
C ALA A 140 6.77 12.40 -0.98
N ILE A 141 7.62 11.65 -1.68
CA ILE A 141 7.40 10.23 -2.01
C ILE A 141 8.60 9.42 -1.50
N VAL A 142 8.33 8.28 -0.89
CA VAL A 142 9.32 7.23 -0.58
C VAL A 142 8.96 6.01 -1.42
N LEU A 143 9.89 5.58 -2.27
CA LEU A 143 9.73 4.42 -3.14
C LEU A 143 10.65 3.30 -2.66
N GLN A 144 10.07 2.19 -2.20
CA GLN A 144 10.79 0.93 -1.96
C GLN A 144 10.86 0.20 -3.29
N CYS A 145 12.07 -0.19 -3.70
CA CYS A 145 12.34 -0.90 -4.95
C CYS A 145 12.90 -2.31 -4.69
N GLY A 146 12.11 -3.18 -4.03
CA GLY A 146 12.44 -4.57 -3.82
C GLY A 146 12.90 -5.22 -5.13
N ALA A 147 14.10 -5.79 -5.14
CA ALA A 147 14.72 -6.32 -6.35
C ALA A 147 14.26 -7.76 -6.68
N ASP A 148 13.61 -8.43 -5.72
CA ASP A 148 12.96 -9.73 -5.91
C ASP A 148 11.78 -9.67 -6.88
N SER A 149 11.21 -8.49 -7.08
CA SER A 149 10.25 -8.16 -8.12
C SER A 149 10.77 -8.25 -9.56
N LEU A 150 12.09 -8.29 -9.79
CA LEU A 150 12.67 -8.22 -11.15
C LEU A 150 12.56 -9.54 -11.94
N THR A 151 12.44 -9.44 -13.26
CA THR A 151 12.40 -10.59 -14.16
C THR A 151 13.67 -11.45 -14.04
N GLY A 152 13.49 -12.74 -13.73
CA GLY A 152 14.61 -13.68 -13.57
C GLY A 152 15.11 -13.82 -12.13
N ASP A 153 14.47 -13.17 -11.16
CA ASP A 153 14.71 -13.45 -9.75
C ASP A 153 14.36 -14.91 -9.39
N ARG A 154 15.07 -15.46 -8.39
CA ARG A 154 14.88 -16.86 -7.96
C ARG A 154 13.58 -17.06 -7.17
N LEU A 155 12.95 -15.99 -6.68
CA LEU A 155 11.77 -16.03 -5.81
C LEU A 155 10.58 -15.23 -6.36
N GLY A 156 10.81 -14.13 -7.10
CA GLY A 156 9.75 -13.30 -7.67
C GLY A 156 9.47 -13.47 -9.16
N CYS A 157 8.38 -12.85 -9.60
CA CYS A 157 7.73 -13.19 -10.86
C CYS A 157 7.22 -11.99 -11.69
N PHE A 158 7.82 -10.78 -11.61
CA PHE A 158 7.31 -9.62 -12.38
C PHE A 158 8.06 -9.31 -13.67
N ASN A 159 7.41 -8.43 -14.44
CA ASN A 159 7.80 -7.91 -15.74
C ASN A 159 7.64 -6.37 -15.78
N LEU A 160 7.99 -5.68 -14.69
CA LEU A 160 7.98 -4.22 -14.62
C LEU A 160 9.21 -3.66 -15.36
N THR A 161 9.01 -2.67 -16.23
CA THR A 161 10.11 -2.01 -16.93
C THR A 161 10.63 -0.83 -16.12
N LEU A 162 11.90 -0.46 -16.29
CA LEU A 162 12.50 0.73 -15.66
C LEU A 162 11.76 2.03 -16.00
N ARG A 163 11.02 2.09 -17.13
CA ARG A 163 10.19 3.25 -17.51
C ARG A 163 8.86 3.33 -16.77
N GLY A 164 8.38 2.22 -16.19
CA GLY A 164 7.19 2.23 -15.33
C GLY A 164 7.51 2.59 -13.87
N ILE A 165 8.80 2.66 -13.52
CA ILE A 165 9.28 2.98 -12.16
C ILE A 165 9.75 4.45 -12.06
N PHE A 166 10.12 5.08 -13.19
CA PHE A 166 10.69 6.43 -13.27
C PHE A 166 9.98 7.33 -14.29
#